data_AF-A0A147DLJ8-F1
#
_entry.id   AF-A0A147DLJ8-F1
#
_cell.length_a   1.000
_cell.length_b   1.000
_cell.length_c   1.000
_cell.angle_alpha   90.00
_cell.angle_beta   90.00
_cell.angle_gamma   90.00
#
_symmetry.space_group_name_H-M   'P 1'
#
loop_
_entity.id
_entity.type
_entity.pdbx_description
1 polymer ?
#
loop_
_entity_poly.entity_id
_entity_poly.type
_entity_poly.pdbx_seq_one_letter_code
_entity_poly.pdbx_strand_id
1 'polypeptide(L)'
;MRRLVAETRIHPAELVLPMFIREGATDALDISSMPGLQQHSPHSFRRPLNEAAEQGVGGLNLFRVPTSKDAHGSGPIDPYGIRKVAI
;
A
#
# COMPACT_ATOMS: atom_id res chain seq x y z
N MET A 1 -18.53 -18.82 27.37
CA MET A 1 -17.77 -18.07 28.40
C MET A 1 -16.65 -17.20 27.83
N ARG A 2 -15.69 -17.70 27.03
CA ARG A 2 -14.55 -16.90 26.53
C ARG A 2 -14.89 -15.55 25.87
N ARG A 3 -15.94 -15.48 25.05
CA ARG A 3 -16.37 -14.22 24.39
C ARG A 3 -16.91 -13.16 25.36
N LEU A 4 -17.45 -13.56 26.51
CA LEU A 4 -18.07 -12.64 27.49
C LEU A 4 -17.02 -11.89 28.32
N VAL A 5 -15.83 -12.47 28.50
CA VAL A 5 -14.75 -11.94 29.35
C VAL A 5 -13.58 -11.39 28.54
N ALA A 6 -13.74 -11.25 27.22
CA ALA A 6 -12.68 -10.73 26.36
C ALA A 6 -12.55 -9.21 26.53
N GLU A 7 -11.39 -8.78 27.03
CA GLU A 7 -11.02 -7.37 27.21
C GLU A 7 -10.62 -6.71 25.89
N THR A 8 -9.82 -7.41 25.08
CA THR A 8 -9.34 -6.93 23.79
C THR A 8 -10.21 -7.42 22.65
N ARG A 9 -10.62 -6.50 21.78
CA ARG A 9 -11.32 -6.80 20.52
C ARG A 9 -10.58 -6.07 19.41
N ILE A 10 -10.48 -6.70 18.25
CA ILE A 10 -9.85 -6.11 17.07
C ILE A 10 -10.95 -5.77 16.08
N HIS A 11 -10.96 -4.53 15.61
CA HIS A 11 -11.87 -4.07 14.56
C HIS A 11 -11.07 -3.81 13.26
N PRO A 12 -11.61 -4.08 12.06
CA PRO A 12 -10.93 -3.77 10.79
C PRO A 12 -10.46 -2.31 10.67
N ALA A 13 -11.22 -1.38 11.28
CA ALA A 13 -10.86 0.03 11.34
C ALA A 13 -9.60 0.35 12.17
N GLU A 14 -9.10 -0.61 12.95
CA GLU A 14 -7.84 -0.48 13.71
C GLU A 14 -6.64 -1.00 12.90
N LEU A 15 -6.87 -1.51 11.68
CA LEU A 15 -5.84 -2.05 10.80
C LEU A 15 -5.39 -1.02 9.77
N VAL A 16 -4.11 -1.09 9.43
CA VAL A 16 -3.49 -0.33 8.35
C VAL A 16 -2.93 -1.29 7.32
N LEU A 17 -3.35 -1.15 6.06
CA LEU A 17 -2.86 -1.98 4.96
C LEU A 17 -1.67 -1.29 4.27
N PRO A 18 -0.46 -1.89 4.30
CA PRO A 18 0.65 -1.44 3.48
C PRO A 18 0.42 -1.83 2.01
N MET A 19 0.54 -0.86 1.09
CA MET A 19 0.48 -1.09 -0.35
C MET A 19 1.74 -0.56 -1.03
N PHE A 20 2.27 -1.33 -1.98
CA PHE A 20 3.48 -0.99 -2.72
C PHE A 20 3.15 -0.55 -4.13
N ILE A 21 3.60 0.64 -4.53
CA ILE A 21 3.43 1.18 -5.89
C ILE A 21 4.80 1.23 -6.54
N ARG A 22 5.02 0.43 -7.59
CA ARG A 22 6.27 0.40 -8.34
C ARG A 22 6.17 1.29 -9.57
N GLU A 23 7.14 2.18 -9.72
CA GLU A 23 7.28 2.99 -10.92
C GLU A 23 7.66 2.11 -12.11
N GLY A 24 7.06 2.35 -13.27
CA GLY A 24 7.32 1.58 -14.49
C GLY A 24 6.75 0.16 -14.53
N ALA A 25 6.06 -0.30 -13.49
CA ALA A 25 5.28 -1.53 -13.57
C ALA A 25 4.03 -1.29 -14.43
N THR A 26 3.73 -2.21 -15.34
CA THR A 26 2.46 -2.22 -16.09
C THR A 26 1.37 -2.94 -15.29
N ASP A 27 1.75 -4.06 -14.66
CA ASP A 27 0.84 -4.97 -13.95
C ASP A 27 1.28 -5.19 -12.49
N ALA A 28 0.43 -5.87 -11.73
CA ALA A 28 0.75 -6.26 -10.35
C ALA A 28 1.85 -7.35 -10.35
N LEU A 29 2.91 -7.12 -9.59
CA LEU A 29 4.06 -8.02 -9.46
C LEU A 29 4.12 -8.59 -8.06
N ASP A 30 4.13 -9.91 -7.92
CA ASP A 30 4.26 -10.55 -6.61
C ASP A 30 5.61 -10.26 -5.96
N ILE A 31 5.59 -10.02 -4.65
CA ILE A 31 6.80 -9.87 -3.84
C ILE A 31 7.22 -11.26 -3.36
N SER A 32 8.29 -11.81 -3.94
CA SER A 32 8.77 -13.16 -3.61
C SER A 32 9.10 -13.36 -2.12
N SER A 33 9.58 -12.32 -1.44
CA SER A 33 9.87 -12.35 -0.01
C SER A 33 8.64 -12.22 0.89
N MET A 34 7.48 -11.84 0.33
CA MET A 34 6.24 -11.63 1.06
C MET A 34 5.05 -12.24 0.27
N PRO A 35 4.85 -13.56 0.36
CA PRO A 35 3.74 -14.24 -0.31
C PRO A 35 2.39 -13.61 0.06
N GLY A 36 1.59 -13.27 -0.96
CA GLY A 36 0.30 -12.60 -0.80
C GLY A 36 0.34 -11.07 -0.88
N LEU A 37 1.53 -10.45 -0.99
CA LEU A 37 1.68 -9.03 -1.28
C LEU A 37 2.19 -8.78 -2.69
N GLN A 38 1.65 -7.72 -3.31
CA GLN A 38 1.95 -7.33 -4.67
C GLN A 38 2.45 -5.89 -4.74
N GLN A 39 3.33 -5.63 -5.70
CA GLN A 39 3.71 -4.29 -6.14
C GLN A 39 2.81 -3.90 -7.31
N HIS A 40 1.99 -2.89 -7.10
CA HIS A 40 1.04 -2.41 -8.08
C HIS A 40 1.65 -1.33 -8.98
N SER A 41 1.09 -1.20 -10.18
CA SER A 41 1.28 -0.02 -11.01
C SER A 41 0.36 1.11 -10.53
N PRO A 42 0.60 2.36 -10.95
CA PRO A 42 -0.33 3.48 -10.71
C PRO A 42 -1.78 3.20 -11.16
N HIS A 43 -1.98 2.27 -12.10
CA HIS A 43 -3.30 1.88 -12.59
C HIS A 43 -3.88 0.69 -11.81
N SER A 44 -3.07 -0.35 -11.52
CA SER A 44 -3.57 -1.56 -10.86
C SER A 44 -3.82 -1.39 -9.36
N PHE A 45 -3.35 -0.29 -8.74
CA PHE A 45 -3.55 -0.02 -7.31
C PHE A 45 -5.01 0.30 -6.93
N ARG A 46 -5.82 0.82 -7.86
CA ARG A 46 -7.18 1.30 -7.55
C ARG A 46 -8.14 0.17 -7.14
N ARG A 47 -7.95 -1.01 -7.70
CA ARG A 47 -8.77 -2.18 -7.38
C ARG A 47 -8.57 -2.66 -5.94
N PRO A 48 -7.34 -3.02 -5.48
CA PRO A 48 -7.10 -3.43 -4.10
C PRO A 48 -7.36 -2.30 -3.11
N LEU A 49 -7.18 -1.03 -3.52
CA LEU A 49 -7.60 0.12 -2.73
C LEU A 49 -9.09 0.06 -2.37
N ASN A 50 -9.95 -0.11 -3.38
CA ASN A 50 -11.40 -0.16 -3.18
C ASN A 50 -11.81 -1.39 -2.38
N GLU A 51 -11.21 -2.56 -2.67
CA GLU A 51 -11.47 -3.80 -1.93
C GLU A 51 -11.10 -3.64 -0.43
N ALA A 52 -9.98 -2.97 -0.11
CA ALA A 52 -9.59 -2.69 1.27
C ALA A 52 -10.56 -1.71 1.97
N ALA A 53 -11.06 -0.70 1.24
CA ALA A 53 -12.05 0.23 1.76
C ALA A 53 -13.40 -0.47 2.03
N GLU A 54 -13.85 -1.34 1.12
CA GLU A 54 -15.07 -2.15 1.30
C GLU A 54 -14.97 -3.10 2.49
N GLN A 55 -13.78 -3.62 2.79
CA GLN A 55 -13.52 -4.45 3.98
C GLN A 55 -13.44 -3.65 5.29
N GLY A 56 -13.53 -2.32 5.24
CA GLY A 56 -13.53 -1.45 6.42
C GLY A 56 -12.16 -1.25 7.05
N VAL A 57 -11.08 -1.42 6.28
CA VAL A 57 -9.72 -1.12 6.74
C VAL A 57 -9.62 0.37 7.08
N GLY A 58 -9.10 0.68 8.27
CA GLY A 58 -9.10 2.05 8.78
C GLY A 58 -8.07 2.98 8.15
N GLY A 59 -7.00 2.42 7.58
CA GLY A 59 -5.95 3.22 6.95
C GLY A 59 -5.13 2.47 5.92
N LEU A 60 -4.46 3.25 5.07
CA LEU A 60 -3.58 2.75 4.02
C LEU A 60 -2.22 3.41 4.14
N ASN A 61 -1.17 2.60 4.01
CA ASN A 61 0.20 3.08 4.01
C ASN A 61 0.84 2.82 2.64
N LEU A 62 1.05 3.87 1.86
CA LEU A 62 1.52 3.77 0.48
C LEU A 62 3.05 3.87 0.41
N PHE A 63 3.69 2.82 -0.09
CA PHE A 63 5.14 2.75 -0.31
C PHE A 63 5.45 2.83 -1.81
N ARG A 64 6.17 3.88 -2.23
CA ARG A 64 6.63 4.01 -3.62
C ARG A 64 7.98 3.31 -3.79
N VAL A 65 8.10 2.48 -4.82
CA VAL A 65 9.34 1.82 -5.22
C VAL A 65 9.81 2.44 -6.55
N PRO A 66 10.80 3.35 -6.51
CA PRO A 66 11.29 3.99 -7.72
C PRO A 66 12.16 3.04 -8.55
N THR A 67 12.21 3.26 -9.87
CA THR A 67 13.07 2.49 -10.78
C THR A 67 14.54 2.87 -10.62
N SER A 68 14.82 4.12 -10.29
CA SER A 68 16.16 4.64 -10.03
C SER A 68 16.26 5.11 -8.59
N LYS A 69 17.36 4.76 -7.93
CA LYS A 69 17.72 5.28 -6.61
C LYS A 69 18.98 6.12 -6.77
N ASP A 70 18.88 7.39 -6.44
CA ASP A 70 20.06 8.25 -6.30
C ASP A 70 20.57 8.24 -4.84
N ALA A 71 21.83 8.65 -4.65
CA ALA A 71 22.47 8.66 -3.33
C ALA A 71 21.91 9.75 -2.39
N HIS A 72 21.17 10.71 -2.91
CA HIS A 72 20.65 11.87 -2.19
C HIS A 72 19.17 11.72 -1.81
N GLY A 73 18.49 10.67 -2.26
CA GLY A 73 17.05 10.51 -2.13
C GLY A 73 16.27 11.64 -2.81
N SER A 74 16.67 12.08 -4.01
CA SER A 74 16.02 13.21 -4.69
C SER A 74 14.64 12.87 -5.27
N GLY A 75 14.36 11.60 -5.53
CA GLY A 75 13.08 11.16 -6.10
C GLY A 75 11.81 11.65 -5.37
N PRO A 76 11.68 11.52 -4.04
CA PRO A 76 10.53 12.04 -3.29
C PRO A 76 10.37 13.56 -3.30
N ILE A 77 11.46 14.32 -3.53
CA ILE A 77 11.48 15.79 -3.49
C ILE A 77 11.48 16.44 -4.89
N ASP A 78 11.55 15.64 -5.95
CA ASP A 78 11.55 16.11 -7.33
C ASP A 78 10.20 16.79 -7.68
N PRO A 79 10.20 18.09 -8.05
CA PRO A 79 8.99 18.80 -8.46
C PRO A 79 8.39 18.30 -9.80
N TYR A 80 9.20 17.63 -10.64
CA TYR A 80 8.75 16.96 -11.88
C TYR A 80 8.63 15.43 -11.70
N GLY A 81 9.06 14.92 -10.55
CA GLY A 81 8.77 13.57 -10.11
C GLY A 81 7.26 13.35 -10.04
N ILE A 82 6.83 12.10 -10.06
CA ILE A 82 5.42 11.68 -10.13
C ILE A 82 4.70 11.96 -8.78
N ARG A 83 4.66 13.22 -8.37
CA ARG A 83 4.17 13.73 -7.08
C ARG A 83 2.64 13.71 -6.96
N LYS A 84 1.93 13.34 -8.04
CA LYS A 84 0.45 13.39 -8.14
C LYS A 84 -0.15 12.05 -8.58
N VAL A 85 0.06 10.98 -7.83
CA VAL A 85 -0.70 9.74 -8.07
C VAL A 85 -1.68 9.43 -6.93
N ALA A 86 -1.58 10.08 -5.78
CA ALA A 86 -2.39 9.68 -4.61
C ALA A 86 -2.84 10.82 -3.67
N ILE A 87 -2.86 12.08 -4.11
CA ILE A 87 -3.57 13.19 -3.42
C ILE A 87 -4.29 14.03 -4.47
#